data_AF-A0A838QS50-F1
#
_entry.id   AF-A0A838QS50-F1
#
_cell.length_a   1.000
_cell.length_b   1.000
_cell.length_c   1.000
_cell.angle_alpha   90.00
_cell.angle_beta   90.00
_cell.angle_gamma   90.00
#
_symmetry.space_group_name_H-M   'P 1'
#
loop_
_entity.id
_entity.type
_entity.pdbx_description
1 polymer ?
#
loop_
_entity_poly.entity_id
_entity_poly.type
_entity_poly.pdbx_seq_one_letter_code
_entity_poly.pdbx_strand_id
1 'polypeptide(L)'
;MHETIKVHVVKYPDRANLVMRYVDPDSGRQVQRSTGTTNERDANRAAAKWEAELREGRYARRQRITWQEFRDQYEANVLDGLKATTAANYSATLNVFTRKCKPGRLAEVTTPKLTAFVTMLREDKLTPATIARHLRQLKVAMRWAFRQGLLTKLPEFDMPKQAKGMKGRPITGEEFDRMLAAAPAWDFWLRGLWTSG
;
A
#
# COMPACT_ATOMS: atom_id res chain seq x y z
N MET A 1 9.40 -25.06 -0.28
CA MET A 1 9.54 -25.81 -1.54
C MET A 1 8.60 -25.22 -2.57
N HIS A 2 9.12 -24.77 -3.71
CA HIS A 2 8.30 -24.19 -4.78
C HIS A 2 7.70 -25.33 -5.61
N GLU A 3 6.44 -25.69 -5.37
CA GLU A 3 5.72 -26.62 -6.24
C GLU A 3 5.63 -26.02 -7.66
N THR A 4 6.23 -26.73 -8.61
CA THR A 4 6.28 -26.34 -10.01
C THR A 4 4.93 -26.69 -10.63
N ILE A 5 4.21 -25.67 -11.09
CA ILE A 5 2.91 -25.83 -11.75
C ILE A 5 3.16 -26.50 -13.09
N LYS A 6 2.71 -27.74 -13.24
CA LYS A 6 2.74 -28.46 -14.52
C LYS A 6 1.35 -28.43 -15.13
N VAL A 7 1.24 -27.89 -16.33
CA VAL A 7 0.03 -27.99 -17.13
C VAL A 7 0.06 -29.33 -17.85
N HIS A 8 -1.00 -30.13 -17.69
CA HIS A 8 -1.13 -31.43 -18.36
C HIS A 8 -2.16 -31.35 -19.48
N VAL A 9 -1.81 -31.85 -20.66
CA VAL A 9 -2.74 -32.05 -21.76
C VAL A 9 -3.39 -33.42 -21.61
N VAL A 10 -4.72 -33.47 -21.63
CA VAL A 10 -5.52 -34.69 -21.48
C VAL A 10 -6.57 -34.73 -22.57
N LYS A 11 -6.71 -35.90 -23.20
CA LYS A 11 -7.81 -36.20 -24.12
C LYS A 11 -8.96 -36.80 -23.33
N TYR A 12 -10.11 -36.13 -23.33
CA TYR A 12 -11.34 -36.69 -22.77
C TYR A 12 -12.14 -37.37 -23.89
N PRO A 13 -12.72 -38.56 -23.65
CA PRO A 13 -13.52 -39.26 -24.66
C PRO A 13 -14.77 -38.47 -25.07
N ASP A 14 -15.24 -37.59 -24.19
CA ASP A 14 -16.47 -36.81 -24.35
C ASP A 14 -16.26 -35.45 -25.06
N ARG A 15 -15.02 -35.14 -25.50
CA ARG A 15 -14.69 -33.85 -26.15
C ARG A 15 -13.82 -34.04 -27.38
N ALA A 16 -14.18 -33.33 -28.46
CA ALA A 16 -13.44 -33.37 -29.72
C ALA A 16 -12.01 -32.82 -29.59
N ASN A 17 -11.78 -31.81 -28.75
CA ASN A 17 -10.49 -31.12 -28.63
C ASN A 17 -9.70 -31.57 -27.40
N LEU A 18 -8.37 -31.50 -27.49
CA LEU A 18 -7.50 -31.74 -26.34
C LEU A 18 -7.73 -30.67 -25.26
N VAL A 19 -7.76 -31.07 -24.00
CA VAL A 19 -8.00 -30.16 -22.87
C VAL A 19 -6.72 -30.04 -22.07
N MET A 20 -6.34 -28.81 -21.74
CA MET A 20 -5.25 -28.54 -20.81
C MET A 20 -5.82 -28.33 -19.41
N ARG A 21 -5.24 -29.00 -18.42
CA ARG A 21 -5.62 -28.86 -17.01
C ARG A 21 -4.39 -28.58 -16.17
N TYR A 22 -4.56 -27.77 -15.13
CA TYR A 22 -3.59 -27.71 -14.05
C TYR A 22 -4.35 -27.83 -12.72
N VAL A 23 -3.69 -28.46 -11.75
CA VAL A 23 -4.15 -28.41 -10.36
C VAL A 23 -3.67 -27.07 -9.82
N ASP A 24 -4.59 -26.24 -9.35
CA ASP A 24 -4.18 -25.06 -8.61
C ASP A 24 -3.65 -25.50 -7.22
N PRO A 25 -2.35 -25.38 -6.93
CA PRO A 25 -1.78 -25.72 -5.63
C PRO A 25 -2.36 -24.90 -4.47
N ASP A 26 -3.12 -23.83 -4.75
CA ASP A 26 -3.63 -22.91 -3.75
C ASP A 26 -5.09 -23.19 -3.35
N SER A 27 -5.92 -23.63 -4.29
CA SER A 27 -7.31 -24.01 -4.02
C SER A 27 -7.52 -25.53 -4.01
N GLY A 28 -6.52 -26.30 -4.46
CA GLY A 28 -6.64 -27.74 -4.74
C GLY A 28 -7.62 -28.04 -5.88
N ARG A 29 -8.18 -27.02 -6.54
CA ARG A 29 -9.19 -27.17 -7.59
C ARG A 29 -8.49 -27.37 -8.93
N GLN A 30 -9.06 -28.26 -9.74
CA GLN A 30 -8.63 -28.45 -11.11
C GLN A 30 -9.26 -27.38 -12.00
N VAL A 31 -8.43 -26.54 -12.61
CA VAL A 31 -8.86 -25.59 -13.63
C VAL A 31 -8.58 -26.19 -14.99
N GLN A 32 -9.60 -26.24 -15.83
CA GLN A 32 -9.54 -26.83 -17.16
C GLN A 32 -9.81 -25.76 -18.21
N ARG A 33 -9.04 -25.79 -19.30
CA ARG A 33 -9.25 -24.94 -20.46
C ARG A 33 -9.08 -25.77 -21.74
N SER A 34 -9.97 -25.58 -22.70
CA SER A 34 -9.85 -26.23 -24.00
C SER A 34 -8.63 -25.67 -24.74
N THR A 35 -7.84 -26.53 -25.38
CA THR A 35 -6.76 -26.08 -26.28
C THR A 35 -7.29 -25.65 -27.64
N GLY A 36 -8.54 -25.99 -27.99
CA GLY A 36 -9.16 -25.65 -29.27
C GLY A 36 -8.60 -26.42 -30.47
N THR A 37 -7.74 -27.42 -30.25
CA THR A 37 -7.09 -28.18 -31.33
C THR A 37 -7.04 -29.67 -30.98
N THR A 38 -7.13 -30.52 -32.01
CA THR A 38 -7.02 -31.99 -31.93
C THR A 38 -5.59 -32.49 -32.09
N ASN A 39 -4.69 -31.64 -32.58
CA ASN A 39 -3.27 -31.93 -32.79
C ASN A 39 -2.47 -31.81 -31.49
N GLU A 40 -1.82 -32.91 -31.10
CA GLU A 40 -1.04 -33.02 -29.87
C GLU A 40 0.13 -32.03 -29.81
N ARG A 41 0.76 -31.74 -30.95
CA ARG A 41 1.89 -30.79 -31.00
C ARG A 41 1.45 -29.35 -30.72
N ASP A 42 0.31 -28.94 -31.26
CA ASP A 42 -0.21 -27.59 -31.07
C ASP A 42 -0.85 -27.42 -29.69
N ALA A 43 -1.48 -28.48 -29.16
CA ALA A 43 -1.95 -28.53 -27.78
C ALA A 43 -0.81 -28.40 -26.76
N ASN A 44 0.33 -29.05 -26.99
CA ASN A 44 1.50 -28.92 -26.14
C ASN A 44 2.12 -27.51 -26.19
N ARG A 45 2.12 -26.85 -27.36
CA ARG A 45 2.54 -25.44 -27.46
C ARG A 45 1.59 -24.51 -26.71
N ALA A 46 0.29 -24.72 -26.83
CA ALA A 46 -0.72 -23.96 -26.10
C ALA A 46 -0.60 -24.16 -24.59
N ALA A 47 -0.35 -25.40 -24.15
CA ALA A 47 -0.10 -25.73 -22.75
C ALA A 47 1.19 -25.09 -22.23
N ALA A 48 2.28 -25.12 -22.99
CA ALA A 48 3.55 -24.47 -22.61
C ALA A 48 3.41 -22.95 -22.52
N LYS A 49 2.68 -22.32 -23.45
CA LYS A 49 2.37 -20.88 -23.39
C LYS A 49 1.51 -20.56 -22.17
N TRP A 50 0.49 -21.38 -21.89
CA TRP A 50 -0.36 -21.19 -20.72
C TRP A 50 0.40 -21.44 -19.41
N GLU A 51 1.34 -22.40 -19.37
CA GLU A 51 2.24 -22.62 -18.24
C GLU A 51 3.15 -21.40 -18.02
N ALA A 52 3.72 -20.85 -19.10
CA ALA A 52 4.52 -19.63 -19.04
C ALA A 52 3.69 -18.43 -18.54
N GLU A 53 2.48 -18.22 -19.07
CA GLU A 53 1.55 -17.17 -18.61
C GLU A 53 1.13 -17.38 -17.14
N LEU A 54 0.91 -18.62 -16.71
CA LEU A 54 0.59 -18.95 -15.32
C LEU A 54 1.80 -18.76 -14.41
N ARG A 55 3.03 -18.98 -14.89
CA ARG A 55 4.27 -18.79 -14.14
C ARG A 55 4.65 -17.31 -14.03
N GLU A 56 4.51 -16.58 -15.12
CA GLU A 56 4.70 -15.13 -15.20
C GLU A 56 3.61 -14.40 -14.39
N GLY A 57 2.36 -14.84 -14.52
CA GLY A 57 1.22 -14.38 -13.72
C GLY A 57 1.32 -14.76 -12.25
N ARG A 58 1.93 -15.90 -11.88
CA ARG A 58 2.15 -16.33 -10.48
C ARG A 58 3.51 -15.97 -9.89
N TYR A 59 4.34 -15.19 -10.57
CA TYR A 59 5.31 -14.33 -9.88
C TYR A 59 4.59 -13.37 -8.89
N ALA A 60 3.27 -13.20 -9.04
CA ALA A 60 2.35 -12.63 -8.06
C ALA A 60 2.17 -13.45 -6.75
N ARG A 61 2.72 -14.68 -6.60
CA ARG A 61 2.61 -15.46 -5.34
C ARG A 61 3.37 -14.81 -4.17
N ARG A 62 4.26 -13.84 -4.45
CA ARG A 62 4.90 -12.95 -3.46
C ARG A 62 3.91 -11.97 -2.79
N GLN A 63 2.68 -11.86 -3.31
CA GLN A 63 1.57 -11.06 -2.77
C GLN A 63 0.82 -11.73 -1.60
N ARG A 64 1.34 -12.84 -1.05
CA ARG A 64 0.69 -13.60 0.04
C ARG A 64 0.97 -13.11 1.44
N ILE A 65 1.89 -12.15 1.61
CA ILE A 65 2.17 -11.59 2.92
C ILE A 65 0.88 -10.98 3.49
N THR A 66 0.53 -11.40 4.70
CA THR A 66 -0.59 -10.81 5.42
C THR A 66 -0.28 -9.35 5.71
N TRP A 67 -1.32 -8.55 5.90
CA TRP A 67 -1.11 -7.16 6.28
C TRP A 67 -0.31 -7.04 7.60
N GLN A 68 -0.53 -7.95 8.54
CA GLN A 68 0.18 -7.95 9.82
C GLN A 68 1.67 -8.27 9.65
N GLU A 69 2.02 -9.35 8.92
CA GLU A 69 3.42 -9.68 8.64
C GLU A 69 4.14 -8.54 7.90
N PHE A 70 3.44 -7.85 7.00
CA PHE A 70 3.99 -6.67 6.33
C PHE A 70 4.32 -5.56 7.33
N ARG A 71 3.44 -5.31 8.30
CA ARG A 71 3.68 -4.31 9.34
C ARG A 71 4.88 -4.66 10.19
N ASP A 72 4.97 -5.91 10.64
CA ASP A 72 6.07 -6.37 11.49
C ASP A 72 7.41 -6.24 10.76
N GLN A 73 7.46 -6.61 9.47
CA GLN A 73 8.65 -6.42 8.64
C GLN A 73 8.97 -4.94 8.41
N TYR A 74 7.96 -4.09 8.18
CA TYR A 74 8.17 -2.66 7.98
C TYR A 74 8.68 -1.98 9.25
N GLU A 75 8.17 -2.39 10.41
CA GLU A 75 8.61 -1.89 11.71
C GLU A 75 10.07 -2.28 11.99
N ALA A 76 10.42 -3.55 11.83
CA ALA A 76 11.77 -4.04 12.06
C ALA A 76 12.82 -3.46 11.10
N ASN A 77 12.48 -3.29 9.81
CA ASN A 77 13.47 -2.88 8.80
C ASN A 77 13.53 -1.38 8.54
N VAL A 78 12.45 -0.64 8.78
CA VAL A 78 12.35 0.78 8.41
C VAL A 78 12.15 1.67 9.62
N LEU A 79 11.28 1.27 10.56
CA LEU A 79 10.96 2.13 11.70
C LEU A 79 12.07 2.15 12.75
N ASP A 80 12.83 1.07 12.91
CA ASP A 80 13.97 1.00 13.84
C ASP A 80 15.09 2.01 13.51
N GLY A 81 15.33 2.27 12.21
CA GLY A 81 16.30 3.26 11.75
C GLY A 81 15.81 4.72 11.77
N LEU A 82 14.57 4.98 12.21
CA LEU A 82 13.96 6.31 12.20
C LEU A 82 13.88 6.89 13.62
N LYS A 83 13.89 8.23 13.70
CA LYS A 83 13.59 8.94 14.96
C LYS A 83 12.25 8.45 15.53
N ALA A 84 12.20 8.20 16.84
CA ALA A 84 11.03 7.67 17.55
C ALA A 84 9.72 8.43 17.23
N THR A 85 9.76 9.75 17.15
CA THR A 85 8.60 10.59 16.78
C THR A 85 8.09 10.29 15.37
N THR A 86 9.00 10.03 14.44
CA THR A 86 8.68 9.72 13.05
C THR A 86 8.09 8.31 12.96
N ALA A 87 8.72 7.33 13.63
CA ALA A 87 8.22 5.97 13.71
C ALA A 87 6.79 5.90 14.29
N ALA A 88 6.53 6.59 15.40
CA ALA A 88 5.20 6.68 16.01
C ALA A 88 4.16 7.24 15.03
N ASN A 89 4.51 8.25 14.23
CA ASN A 89 3.61 8.82 13.24
C ASN A 89 3.29 7.83 12.10
N TYR A 90 4.24 7.00 11.67
CA TYR A 90 3.98 5.93 10.70
C TYR A 90 3.08 4.84 11.28
N SER A 91 3.39 4.36 12.49
CA SER A 91 2.60 3.34 13.19
C SER A 91 1.16 3.80 13.42
N ALA A 92 0.95 5.05 13.84
CA ALA A 92 -0.38 5.65 13.97
C ALA A 92 -1.18 5.61 12.66
N THR A 93 -0.54 5.91 11.52
CA THR A 93 -1.19 5.85 10.21
C THR A 93 -1.56 4.43 9.81
N LEU A 94 -0.65 3.46 10.01
CA LEU A 94 -0.92 2.06 9.72
C LEU A 94 -2.06 1.52 10.61
N ASN A 95 -2.14 1.94 11.87
CA ASN A 95 -3.23 1.60 12.79
C ASN A 95 -4.58 2.15 12.31
N VAL A 96 -4.64 3.42 11.93
CA VAL A 96 -5.88 4.04 11.41
C VAL A 96 -6.34 3.33 10.14
N PHE A 97 -5.42 3.02 9.22
CA PHE A 97 -5.73 2.27 8.01
C PHE A 97 -6.23 0.85 8.31
N THR A 98 -5.57 0.14 9.23
CA THR A 98 -5.98 -1.21 9.65
C THR A 98 -7.38 -1.20 10.25
N ARG A 99 -7.69 -0.22 11.12
CA ARG A 99 -8.99 -0.11 11.78
C ARG A 99 -10.14 0.15 10.80
N LYS A 100 -9.92 1.02 9.82
CA LYS A 100 -10.95 1.44 8.86
C LYS A 100 -11.12 0.47 7.69
N CYS A 101 -10.02 0.04 7.08
CA CYS A 101 -10.07 -0.76 5.84
C CYS A 101 -9.91 -2.27 6.06
N LYS A 102 -9.47 -2.71 7.25
CA LYS A 102 -9.26 -4.11 7.64
C LYS A 102 -8.68 -4.98 6.51
N PRO A 103 -7.53 -4.61 5.93
CA PRO A 103 -6.92 -5.41 4.87
C PRO A 103 -6.47 -6.77 5.43
N GLY A 104 -6.92 -7.86 4.83
CA GLY A 104 -6.42 -9.20 5.19
C GLY A 104 -5.03 -9.43 4.62
N ARG A 105 -4.79 -8.96 3.40
CA ARG A 105 -3.53 -9.12 2.66
C ARG A 105 -3.00 -7.80 2.13
N LEU A 106 -1.69 -7.73 1.96
CA LEU A 106 -1.05 -6.55 1.36
C LEU A 106 -1.55 -6.29 -0.08
N ALA A 107 -1.85 -7.36 -0.83
CA ALA A 107 -2.41 -7.31 -2.17
C ALA A 107 -3.76 -6.55 -2.27
N GLU A 108 -4.53 -6.54 -1.19
CA GLU A 108 -5.85 -5.89 -1.16
C GLU A 108 -5.76 -4.37 -1.10
N VAL A 109 -4.58 -3.81 -0.82
CA VAL A 109 -4.34 -2.37 -0.81
C VAL A 109 -4.25 -1.85 -2.24
N THR A 110 -5.42 -1.74 -2.87
CA THR A 110 -5.61 -1.28 -4.24
C THR A 110 -6.03 0.19 -4.27
N THR A 111 -5.92 0.85 -5.44
CA THR A 111 -6.37 2.23 -5.64
C THR A 111 -7.82 2.46 -5.18
N PRO A 112 -8.81 1.61 -5.50
CA PRO A 112 -10.18 1.78 -4.99
C PRO A 112 -10.29 1.75 -3.47
N LYS A 113 -9.51 0.88 -2.80
CA LYS A 113 -9.50 0.77 -1.33
C LYS A 113 -8.88 2.02 -0.69
N LEU A 114 -7.88 2.63 -1.34
CA LEU A 114 -7.33 3.93 -0.93
C LEU A 114 -8.33 5.07 -1.11
N THR A 115 -9.07 5.11 -2.22
CA THR A 115 -10.13 6.11 -2.42
C THR A 115 -11.22 5.98 -1.35
N ALA A 116 -11.66 4.75 -1.06
CA ALA A 116 -12.61 4.49 0.02
C ALA A 116 -12.07 4.94 1.39
N PHE A 117 -10.78 4.70 1.67
CA PHE A 117 -10.13 5.19 2.88
C PHE A 117 -10.17 6.72 2.98
N VAL A 118 -9.89 7.44 1.89
CA VAL A 118 -9.98 8.91 1.86
C VAL A 118 -11.40 9.39 2.15
N THR A 119 -12.42 8.74 1.58
CA THR A 119 -13.82 9.06 1.86
C THR A 119 -14.15 8.88 3.34
N MET A 120 -13.75 7.76 3.95
CA MET A 120 -13.96 7.52 5.39
C MET A 120 -13.25 8.56 6.27
N LEU A 121 -12.05 9.01 5.90
CA LEU A 121 -11.34 10.05 6.65
C LEU A 121 -12.02 11.42 6.51
N ARG A 122 -12.66 11.70 5.38
CA ARG A 122 -13.46 12.93 5.18
C ARG A 122 -14.75 12.89 6.01
N GLU A 123 -15.40 11.73 6.12
CA GLU A 123 -16.56 11.51 6.99
C GLU A 123 -16.20 11.74 8.47
N ASP A 124 -15.00 11.33 8.89
CA ASP A 124 -14.45 11.62 10.22
C ASP A 124 -14.09 13.11 10.45
N LYS A 125 -14.40 14.00 9.50
CA LYS A 125 -14.11 15.45 9.52
C LYS A 125 -12.62 15.80 9.72
N LEU A 126 -11.72 14.92 9.30
CA LEU A 126 -10.29 15.20 9.38
C LEU A 126 -9.87 16.28 8.39
N THR A 127 -8.92 17.11 8.79
CA THR A 127 -8.41 18.18 7.91
C THR A 127 -7.73 17.60 6.67
N PRO A 128 -7.78 18.29 5.51
CA PRO A 128 -7.05 17.87 4.31
C PRO A 128 -5.54 17.71 4.53
N ALA A 129 -4.98 18.45 5.50
CA ALA A 129 -3.60 18.33 5.95
C ALA A 129 -3.32 16.95 6.58
N THR A 130 -4.19 16.52 7.48
CA THR A 130 -4.09 15.21 8.15
C THR A 130 -4.27 14.06 7.17
N ILE A 131 -5.25 14.16 6.26
CA ILE A 131 -5.49 13.14 5.23
C ILE A 131 -4.26 12.98 4.33
N ALA A 132 -3.69 14.08 3.83
CA ALA A 132 -2.48 14.02 3.01
C ALA A 132 -1.28 13.43 3.77
N ARG A 133 -1.15 13.72 5.07
CA ARG A 133 -0.10 13.12 5.91
C ARG A 133 -0.21 11.60 5.94
N HIS A 134 -1.41 11.09 6.23
CA HIS A 134 -1.67 9.65 6.24
C HIS A 134 -1.37 9.01 4.87
N LEU A 135 -1.84 9.62 3.78
CA LEU A 135 -1.60 9.12 2.42
C LEU A 135 -0.11 9.13 2.05
N ARG A 136 0.66 10.15 2.44
CA ARG A 136 2.11 10.22 2.19
C ARG A 136 2.85 9.10 2.91
N GLN A 137 2.50 8.86 4.17
CA GLN A 137 3.13 7.80 4.96
C GLN A 137 2.79 6.41 4.41
N LEU A 138 1.52 6.19 4.04
CA LEU A 138 1.09 4.94 3.41
C LEU A 138 1.76 4.74 2.05
N LYS A 139 1.94 5.80 1.26
CA LYS A 139 2.68 5.76 -0.01
C LYS A 139 4.13 5.33 0.17
N VAL A 140 4.82 5.84 1.19
CA VAL A 140 6.19 5.43 1.50
C VAL A 140 6.24 3.95 1.89
N ALA A 141 5.33 3.50 2.76
CA ALA A 141 5.24 2.10 3.16
C ALA A 141 4.97 1.16 1.96
N MET A 142 4.03 1.51 1.09
CA MET A 142 3.73 0.72 -0.12
C MET A 142 4.86 0.74 -1.15
N ARG A 143 5.59 1.86 -1.28
CA ARG A 143 6.78 1.91 -2.13
C ARG A 143 7.91 1.03 -1.59
N TRP A 144 8.09 0.98 -0.27
CA TRP A 144 9.03 0.04 0.34
C TRP A 144 8.62 -1.41 0.05
N ALA A 145 7.34 -1.76 0.26
CA ALA A 145 6.82 -3.08 -0.10
C ALA A 145 7.07 -3.45 -1.57
N PHE A 146 6.84 -2.51 -2.48
CA PHE A 146 7.11 -2.70 -3.90
C PHE A 146 8.60 -2.95 -4.18
N ARG A 147 9.50 -2.18 -3.56
CA ARG A 147 10.96 -2.40 -3.69
C ARG A 147 11.42 -3.76 -3.16
N GLN A 148 10.80 -4.26 -2.09
CA GLN A 148 11.06 -5.61 -1.57
C GLN A 148 10.43 -6.72 -2.42
N GLY A 149 9.69 -6.36 -3.48
CA GLY A 149 8.97 -7.31 -4.33
C GLY A 149 7.74 -7.93 -3.67
N LEU A 150 7.25 -7.37 -2.55
CA LEU A 150 6.04 -7.85 -1.86
C LEU A 150 4.75 -7.42 -2.59
N LEU A 151 4.82 -6.34 -3.37
CA LEU A 151 3.74 -5.85 -4.23
C LEU A 151 4.15 -5.95 -5.70
N THR A 152 3.24 -6.43 -6.55
CA THR A 152 3.45 -6.48 -8.01
C THR A 152 3.10 -5.17 -8.70
N LYS A 153 2.14 -4.42 -8.16
CA LYS A 153 1.74 -3.11 -8.68
C LYS A 153 1.59 -2.14 -7.52
N LEU A 154 2.18 -0.95 -7.68
CA LEU A 154 1.99 0.13 -6.74
C LEU A 154 0.60 0.76 -6.96
N PRO A 155 -0.24 0.89 -5.92
CA PRO A 155 -1.50 1.61 -6.05
C PRO A 155 -1.25 3.12 -6.25
N GLU A 156 -2.22 3.78 -6.85
CA GLU A 156 -2.14 5.23 -7.10
C GLU A 156 -2.62 6.00 -5.88
N PHE A 157 -1.90 7.08 -5.54
CA PHE A 157 -2.18 7.92 -4.39
C PHE A 157 -2.46 9.34 -4.87
N ASP A 158 -3.73 9.72 -4.92
CA ASP A 158 -4.15 11.09 -5.17
C ASP A 158 -4.13 11.89 -3.85
N MET A 159 -3.40 13.01 -3.86
CA MET A 159 -3.23 13.85 -2.67
C MET A 159 -4.29 14.95 -2.68
N PRO A 160 -5.04 15.14 -1.59
CA PRO A 160 -6.02 16.22 -1.53
C PRO A 160 -5.31 17.57 -1.68
N LYS A 161 -5.87 18.46 -2.50
CA LYS A 161 -5.40 19.85 -2.60
C LYS A 161 -5.54 20.53 -1.25
N GLN A 162 -4.48 21.24 -0.85
CA GLN A 162 -4.42 21.98 0.41
C GLN A 162 -4.42 23.48 0.10
N ALA A 163 -5.15 24.25 0.90
CA ALA A 163 -5.00 25.69 0.91
C ALA A 163 -3.55 26.03 1.29
N LYS A 164 -2.87 26.81 0.45
CA LYS A 164 -1.55 27.35 0.79
C LYS A 164 -1.74 28.50 1.78
N GLY A 165 -1.08 28.42 2.93
CA GLY A 165 -1.11 29.49 3.93
C GLY A 165 -0.59 29.02 5.30
N MET A 166 -0.02 29.95 6.07
CA MET A 166 0.29 29.72 7.48
C MET A 166 -1.03 29.63 8.26
N LYS A 167 -1.14 28.66 9.17
CA LYS A 167 -2.34 28.48 10.00
C LYS A 167 -2.61 29.65 10.95
N GLY A 168 -1.57 30.41 11.29
CA GLY A 168 -1.65 31.58 12.16
C GLY A 168 -1.33 32.85 11.40
N ARG A 169 -1.95 33.95 11.81
CA ARG A 169 -1.50 35.29 11.42
C ARG A 169 -0.23 35.66 12.18
N PRO A 170 0.64 36.51 11.60
CA PRO A 170 1.71 37.15 12.36
C PRO A 170 1.15 37.89 13.59
N ILE A 171 1.88 37.85 14.70
CA ILE A 171 1.59 38.68 15.88
C ILE A 171 1.84 40.15 15.52
N THR A 172 0.98 41.05 16.00
CA THR A 172 1.17 42.49 15.79
C THR A 172 2.09 43.08 16.86
N GLY A 173 2.63 44.29 16.61
CA GLY A 173 3.45 45.00 17.61
C GLY A 173 2.70 45.21 18.93
N GLU A 174 1.43 45.60 18.88
CA GLU A 174 0.60 45.78 20.08
C GLU A 174 0.42 44.50 20.90
N GLU A 175 0.29 43.35 20.22
CA GLU A 175 0.17 42.06 20.88
C GLU A 175 1.49 41.60 21.48
N PHE A 176 2.60 41.92 20.83
CA PHE A 176 3.93 41.71 21.36
C PHE A 176 4.16 42.56 22.63
N ASP A 177 3.75 43.83 22.63
CA ASP A 177 3.84 44.71 23.81
C ASP A 177 3.01 44.19 24.99
N ARG A 178 1.78 43.70 24.72
CA ARG A 178 0.95 43.05 25.75
C ARG A 178 1.60 41.77 26.28
N MET A 179 2.29 41.01 25.43
CA MET A 179 3.02 39.81 25.83
C MET A 179 4.21 40.14 26.74
N LEU A 180 4.94 41.23 26.45
CA LEU A 180 6.01 41.72 27.32
C LEU A 180 5.48 42.18 28.68
N ALA A 181 4.35 42.90 28.70
CA ALA A 181 3.72 43.35 29.94
C ALA A 181 3.22 42.18 30.81
N ALA A 182 2.71 41.12 30.18
CA ALA A 182 2.22 39.93 30.89
C ALA A 182 3.35 39.00 31.38
N ALA A 183 4.52 39.02 30.72
CA ALA A 183 5.65 38.15 31.03
C ALA A 183 6.98 38.92 31.14
N PRO A 184 7.13 39.83 32.12
CA PRO A 184 8.31 40.69 32.23
C PRO A 184 9.61 39.91 32.47
N ALA A 185 9.55 38.75 33.12
CA ALA A 185 10.71 37.88 33.33
C ALA A 185 11.29 37.30 32.02
N TRP A 186 10.57 37.39 30.90
CA TRP A 186 10.97 36.87 29.59
C TRP A 186 11.34 37.97 28.59
N ASP A 187 11.37 39.24 29.00
CA ASP A 187 11.56 40.41 28.12
C ASP A 187 12.79 40.28 27.21
N PHE A 188 13.95 39.92 27.78
CA PHE A 188 15.20 39.75 27.04
C PHE A 188 15.08 38.72 25.90
N TRP A 189 14.49 37.56 26.18
CA TRP A 189 14.34 36.48 25.21
C TRP A 189 13.29 36.79 24.14
N LEU A 190 12.18 37.42 24.53
CA LEU A 190 11.11 37.81 23.61
C LEU A 190 11.56 38.88 22.62
N ARG A 191 12.32 39.89 23.08
CA ARG A 191 12.93 40.91 22.20
C ARG A 191 13.99 40.32 21.27
N GLY A 192 14.79 39.38 21.78
CA GLY A 192 15.76 38.64 20.97
C GLY A 192 15.09 37.88 19.82
N LEU A 193 14.03 37.12 20.11
CA LEU A 193 13.27 36.38 19.09
C LEU A 193 12.59 37.30 18.07
N TRP A 194 12.06 38.44 18.52
CA TRP A 194 11.39 39.43 17.65
C TRP A 194 12.34 40.08 16.63
N THR A 195 13.59 40.31 17.03
CA THR A 195 14.60 40.98 16.20
C THR A 195 15.47 40.02 15.39
N SER A 196 15.45 38.73 15.72
CA SER A 196 16.19 37.67 15.00
C SER A 196 15.47 37.08 13.78
N GLY A 197 14.24 37.53 13.51
CA GLY A 197 13.38 37.05 12.43
C GLY A 197 13.71 37.62 11.06
#